data_AF-A0A2U9PCH0-F1
#
_entry.id   AF-A0A2U9PCH0-F1
#
_cell.length_a   1.000
_cell.length_b   1.000
_cell.length_c   1.000
_cell.angle_alpha   90.00
_cell.angle_beta   90.00
_cell.angle_gamma   90.00
#
_symmetry.space_group_name_H-M   'P 1'
#
loop_
_entity.id
_entity.type
_entity.pdbx_description
1 polymer ?
#
loop_
_entity_poly.entity_id
_entity_poly.type
_entity_poly.pdbx_seq_one_letter_code
_entity_poly.pdbx_strand_id
1 'polypeptide(L)'
;MWGTAPSGALGPLDITYGSDSDNRQGKWNGHEFTATLPLDEEALYYSVTAQLQGSGDINCSVTIDGETEKGHASGGYNICTAQANAGLLGGWD
;
A
#
# COMPACT_ATOMS: atom_id res chain seq x y z
N MET A 1 0.34 1.97 -6.00
CA MET A 1 0.43 3.32 -5.39
C MET A 1 0.99 4.29 -6.41
N TRP A 2 0.49 5.53 -6.45
CA TRP A 2 0.94 6.54 -7.41
C TRP A 2 0.86 7.94 -6.80
N GLY A 3 1.58 8.90 -7.39
CA GLY A 3 1.53 10.29 -6.99
C GLY A 3 2.90 10.95 -6.99
N THR A 4 3.08 11.92 -6.10
CA THR A 4 4.31 12.71 -5.97
C THR A 4 4.85 12.65 -4.55
N ALA A 5 6.14 12.39 -4.43
CA ALA A 5 6.83 12.42 -3.16
C ALA A 5 8.31 12.76 -3.41
N PRO A 6 8.71 14.02 -3.18
CA PRO A 6 10.09 14.45 -3.35
C PRO A 6 11.01 13.71 -2.39
N SER A 7 12.20 13.31 -2.86
CA SER A 7 13.19 12.69 -1.97
C SER A 7 13.85 13.74 -1.10
N GLY A 8 13.64 13.65 0.22
CA GLY A 8 14.40 14.39 1.23
C GLY A 8 15.58 13.56 1.77
N ALA A 9 16.17 14.00 2.88
CA ALA A 9 17.25 13.28 3.56
C ALA A 9 16.83 11.87 4.05
N LEU A 10 15.53 11.66 4.29
CA LEU A 10 14.94 10.39 4.72
C LEU A 10 14.42 9.53 3.54
N GLY A 11 14.65 9.97 2.30
CA GLY A 11 14.01 9.40 1.12
C GLY A 11 12.63 10.00 0.83
N PRO A 12 11.91 9.49 -0.18
CA PRO A 12 10.61 10.02 -0.56
C PRO A 12 9.47 9.45 0.29
N LEU A 13 9.51 8.14 0.55
CA LEU A 13 8.51 7.39 1.31
C LEU A 13 9.04 6.04 1.77
N ASP A 14 8.44 5.53 2.84
CA ASP A 14 8.61 4.17 3.36
C ASP A 14 7.38 3.33 2.98
N ILE A 15 7.56 2.25 2.21
CA ILE A 15 6.46 1.42 1.67
C ILE A 15 6.53 0.04 2.27
N THR A 16 5.46 -0.37 2.92
CA THR A 16 5.27 -1.73 3.38
C THR A 16 4.04 -2.33 2.73
N TYR A 17 4.11 -3.58 2.27
CA TYR A 17 2.99 -4.27 1.63
C TYR A 17 3.05 -5.79 1.86
N GLY A 18 1.89 -6.45 1.81
CA GLY A 18 1.78 -7.89 1.97
C GLY A 18 0.47 -8.31 2.63
N SER A 19 0.44 -9.54 3.15
CA SER A 19 -0.70 -10.09 3.90
C SER A 19 -0.53 -9.89 5.41
N ASP A 20 -1.43 -10.46 6.21
CA ASP A 20 -1.30 -10.54 7.66
C ASP A 20 -0.11 -11.40 8.14
N SER A 21 0.43 -12.25 7.27
CA SER A 21 1.55 -13.16 7.55
C SER A 21 2.80 -12.90 6.69
N ASP A 22 2.72 -12.03 5.68
CA ASP A 22 3.81 -11.64 4.77
C ASP A 22 4.01 -10.12 4.80
N ASN A 23 5.22 -9.67 5.12
CA ASN A 23 5.53 -8.24 5.22
C ASN A 23 6.76 -7.89 4.39
N ARG A 24 6.55 -7.16 3.28
CA ARG A 24 7.58 -6.83 2.30
C ARG A 24 7.81 -5.33 2.20
N GLN A 25 9.04 -4.97 1.81
CA GLN A 25 9.41 -3.59 1.57
C GLN A 25 9.30 -3.23 0.10
N GLY A 26 8.57 -2.15 -0.19
CA GLY A 26 8.45 -1.57 -1.53
C GLY A 26 9.56 -0.58 -1.81
N LYS A 27 9.83 -0.32 -3.09
CA LYS A 27 10.80 0.68 -3.52
C LYS A 27 10.12 1.71 -4.42
N TRP A 28 10.10 2.96 -3.96
CA TRP A 28 9.61 4.06 -4.78
C TRP A 28 10.57 4.38 -5.93
N ASN A 29 10.04 4.55 -7.13
CA ASN A 29 10.81 4.91 -8.33
C ASN A 29 10.69 6.40 -8.71
N GLY A 30 9.92 7.18 -7.94
CA GLY A 30 9.66 8.61 -8.18
C GLY A 30 8.22 8.94 -8.58
N HIS A 31 7.44 7.98 -9.10
CA HIS A 31 6.08 8.22 -9.61
C HIS A 31 5.07 7.14 -9.24
N GLU A 32 5.49 5.88 -9.19
CA GLU A 32 4.61 4.74 -8.93
C GLU A 32 5.34 3.62 -8.19
N PHE A 33 4.57 2.83 -7.45
CA PHE A 33 4.97 1.52 -6.98
C PHE A 33 3.83 0.53 -7.19
N THR A 34 4.13 -0.59 -7.85
CA THR A 34 3.18 -1.67 -8.13
C THR A 34 3.85 -3.01 -7.81
N ALA A 35 3.12 -3.89 -7.14
CA ALA A 35 3.53 -5.26 -6.84
C ALA A 35 2.34 -6.20 -6.98
N THR A 36 2.62 -7.44 -7.35
CA THR A 36 1.63 -8.52 -7.46
C THR A 36 2.09 -9.68 -6.61
N LEU A 37 1.18 -10.18 -5.78
CA LEU A 37 1.41 -11.32 -4.90
C LEU A 37 0.49 -12.47 -5.31
N PRO A 38 0.92 -13.73 -5.17
CA PRO A 38 -0.02 -14.85 -5.15
C PRO A 38 -1.06 -14.61 -4.06
N LEU A 39 -2.33 -14.93 -4.36
CA LEU A 39 -3.40 -14.90 -3.38
C LEU A 39 -3.29 -16.11 -2.46
N ASP A 40 -3.25 -15.86 -1.16
CA ASP A 40 -3.37 -16.85 -0.10
C ASP A 40 -4.82 -16.85 0.40
N GLU A 41 -5.52 -17.97 0.25
CA GLU A 41 -6.91 -18.11 0.68
C GLU A 41 -7.06 -18.10 2.20
N GLU A 42 -5.98 -18.36 2.95
CA GLU A 42 -5.97 -18.35 4.41
C GLU A 42 -5.62 -16.97 5.01
N ALA A 43 -5.16 -16.01 4.19
CA ALA A 43 -4.82 -14.68 4.64
C ALA A 43 -6.07 -13.90 5.10
N LEU A 44 -5.92 -13.14 6.19
CA LEU A 44 -7.02 -12.35 6.77
C LEU A 44 -7.19 -10.99 6.10
N TYR A 45 -6.08 -10.43 5.60
CA TYR A 45 -6.08 -9.19 4.85
C TYR A 45 -4.84 -9.08 3.97
N TYR A 46 -4.92 -8.23 2.94
CA TYR A 46 -3.75 -7.66 2.27
C TYR A 46 -3.76 -6.16 2.44
N SER A 47 -2.59 -5.59 2.66
CA SER A 47 -2.44 -4.15 2.83
C SER A 47 -1.26 -3.60 2.05
N VAL A 48 -1.37 -2.31 1.75
CA VAL A 48 -0.23 -1.47 1.43
C VAL A 48 -0.29 -0.23 2.31
N THR A 49 0.84 0.10 2.90
CA THR A 49 1.05 1.31 3.68
C THR A 49 2.22 2.07 3.08
N ALA A 50 2.06 3.38 2.91
CA ALA A 50 3.16 4.25 2.52
C ALA A 50 3.17 5.53 3.33
N GLN A 51 4.26 5.74 4.06
CA GLN A 51 4.47 6.95 4.83
C GLN A 51 5.32 7.94 4.02
N LEU A 52 4.80 9.15 3.84
CA LEU A 52 5.59 10.26 3.29
C LEU A 52 6.74 10.60 4.23
N GLN A 53 7.94 10.87 3.71
CA GLN A 53 9.11 11.21 4.53
C GLN A 53 9.49 12.69 4.44
N GLY A 54 8.48 13.56 4.47
CA GLY A 54 8.64 15.01 4.51
C GLY A 54 7.55 15.78 3.81
N SER A 55 7.29 15.50 2.53
CA SER A 55 6.22 16.11 1.74
C SER A 55 5.74 15.17 0.64
N GLY A 56 4.50 15.34 0.18
CA GLY A 56 4.00 14.67 -1.01
C GLY A 56 2.47 14.68 -1.10
N ASP A 57 1.98 14.00 -2.12
CA ASP A 57 0.58 13.69 -2.36
C ASP A 57 0.55 12.34 -3.09
N ILE A 58 0.10 11.31 -2.39
CA ILE A 58 0.13 9.93 -2.87
C ILE A 58 -1.23 9.26 -2.66
N ASN A 59 -1.54 8.35 -3.58
CA ASN A 59 -2.65 7.43 -3.50
C ASN A 59 -2.12 6.01 -3.43
N CYS A 60 -2.81 5.16 -2.69
CA CYS A 60 -2.48 3.76 -2.54
C CYS A 60 -3.75 2.94 -2.75
N SER A 61 -3.59 1.71 -3.23
CA SER A 61 -4.71 0.81 -3.42
C SER A 61 -4.27 -0.64 -3.31
N VAL A 62 -5.21 -1.49 -2.91
CA VAL A 62 -5.12 -2.94 -2.97
C VAL A 62 -6.28 -3.41 -3.83
N THR A 63 -6.00 -4.30 -4.79
CA THR A 63 -7.04 -4.91 -5.62
C THR A 63 -6.94 -6.42 -5.49
N ILE A 64 -8.05 -7.07 -5.13
CA ILE A 64 -8.19 -8.53 -5.06
C ILE A 64 -9.51 -8.89 -5.72
N ASP A 65 -9.48 -9.89 -6.60
CA ASP A 65 -10.63 -10.38 -7.39
C ASP A 65 -11.49 -9.30 -8.07
N GLY A 66 -10.88 -8.16 -8.42
CA GLY A 66 -11.56 -7.03 -9.08
C GLY A 66 -12.10 -5.96 -8.12
N GLU A 67 -12.24 -6.26 -6.84
CA GLU A 67 -12.57 -5.28 -5.80
C GLU A 67 -11.33 -4.48 -5.41
N THR A 68 -11.51 -3.16 -5.21
CA THR A 68 -10.38 -2.25 -5.00
C THR A 68 -10.59 -1.32 -3.83
N GLU A 69 -9.75 -1.50 -2.81
CA GLU A 69 -9.64 -0.59 -1.67
C GLU A 69 -8.62 0.49 -1.94
N LYS A 70 -8.89 1.73 -1.50
CA LYS A 70 -8.06 2.90 -1.81
C LYS A 70 -7.80 3.74 -0.56
N GLY A 71 -6.63 4.37 -0.56
CA GLY A 71 -6.24 5.38 0.41
C GLY A 71 -5.61 6.58 -0.28
N HIS A 72 -5.57 7.70 0.43
CA HIS A 72 -4.91 8.92 0.01
C HIS A 72 -4.19 9.57 1.19
N ALA A 73 -3.02 10.13 0.94
CA ALA A 73 -2.29 10.93 1.92
C ALA A 73 -1.57 12.08 1.21
N SER A 74 -1.66 13.27 1.79
CA SER A 74 -0.94 14.46 1.31
C SER A 74 -0.38 15.26 2.47
N GLY A 75 0.58 16.14 2.18
CA GLY A 75 1.29 16.92 3.20
C GLY A 75 2.56 16.23 3.67
N GLY A 76 2.96 16.42 4.92
CA GLY A 76 4.20 15.88 5.47
C GLY A 76 3.96 14.77 6.49
N TYR A 77 4.74 13.69 6.40
CA TYR A 77 4.72 12.56 7.34
C TYR A 77 3.38 11.83 7.52
N ASN A 78 2.42 12.10 6.63
CA ASN A 78 1.15 11.38 6.58
C ASN A 78 1.31 10.01 5.92
N ILE A 79 0.39 9.11 6.27
CA ILE A 79 0.41 7.71 5.89
C ILE A 79 -0.77 7.42 4.97
N CYS A 80 -0.49 6.88 3.79
CA CYS A 80 -1.50 6.27 2.94
C CYS A 80 -1.66 4.81 3.31
N THR A 81 -2.87 4.38 3.66
CA THR A 81 -3.19 2.98 3.93
C THR A 81 -4.34 2.54 3.06
N ALA A 82 -4.21 1.37 2.43
CA ALA A 82 -5.30 0.65 1.80
C ALA A 82 -5.20 -0.81 2.25
N GLN A 83 -6.34 -1.40 2.62
CA GLN A 83 -6.40 -2.78 3.11
C GLN A 83 -7.68 -3.45 2.61
N ALA A 84 -7.51 -4.57 1.91
CA ALA A 84 -8.59 -5.48 1.57
C ALA A 84 -8.64 -6.59 2.63
N ASN A 85 -9.82 -6.88 3.16
CA ASN A 85 -10.03 -7.92 4.18
C ASN A 85 -10.70 -9.13 3.54
N ALA A 86 -10.35 -10.33 4.00
CA ALA A 86 -11.10 -11.52 3.67
C ALA A 86 -12.50 -11.46 4.30
N GLY A 87 -13.46 -12.12 3.66
CA GLY A 87 -14.82 -12.26 4.17
C GLY A 87 -14.88 -12.99 5.52
N LEU A 88 -15.97 -12.78 6.27
CA LEU A 88 -16.16 -13.34 7.63
C LEU A 88 -16.05 -14.88 7.70
N LEU A 89 -16.25 -15.57 6.58
CA LEU A 89 -16.19 -17.03 6.46
C LEU A 89 -14.96 -17.53 5.69
N GLY A 90 -13.98 -16.65 5.43
CA GLY A 90 -12.91 -16.88 4.47
C GLY A 90 -13.37 -16.60 3.03
N GLY A 91 -12.41 -16.32 2.16
CA GLY A 91 -12.66 -15.94 0.76
C GLY A 91 -12.48 -14.45 0.50
N TRP A 92 -12.26 -14.14 -0.77
CA TRP A 92 -12.02 -12.80 -1.30
C TRP A 92 -13.17 -12.52 -2.28
N ASP A 93 -14.11 -11.67 -1.87
CA ASP A 93 -15.24 -11.23 -2.70
C ASP A 93 -14.89 -9.87 -3.36
#